data_AF-A0A5P2CWL9-F1
#
_entry.id   AF-A0A5P2CWL9-F1
#
_cell.length_a   1.000
_cell.length_b   1.000
_cell.length_c   1.000
_cell.angle_alpha   90.00
_cell.angle_beta   90.00
_cell.angle_gamma   90.00
#
_symmetry.space_group_name_H-M   'P 1'
#
loop_
_entity.id
_entity.type
_entity.pdbx_description
1 polymer ?
#
loop_
_entity_poly.entity_id
_entity_poly.type
_entity_poly.pdbx_seq_one_letter_code
_entity_poly.pdbx_strand_id
1 'polypeptide(L)'
;MAARQGVNVHLGEEFKRVANSLREVDRALPGKLRKDLEKAVRPAVADAKAHVRAVPVQGQKHTGLRRRIARGVKIQARTSRSPVLRVLSTMTDPQEQGLPGYLDDPAKGWRHPVFGNRDKWVSQHTGAPWFRDVMADHRPEMEHNLQRVLDDAAETIAAAGRG
;
A
#
# COMPACT_ATOMS: atom_id res chain seq x y z
N MET A 1 12.01 16.44 5.89
CA MET A 1 10.70 15.86 6.24
C MET A 1 10.66 14.42 5.74
N ALA A 2 10.36 13.44 6.61
CA ALA A 2 10.30 12.04 6.19
C ALA A 2 9.11 11.82 5.26
N ALA A 3 9.38 11.38 4.04
CA ALA A 3 8.37 11.20 3.00
C ALA A 3 7.44 10.03 3.35
N ARG A 4 6.18 10.13 2.91
CA ARG A 4 5.21 9.03 2.96
C ARG A 4 5.85 7.75 2.41
N GLN A 5 5.80 6.65 3.16
CA GLN A 5 6.11 5.35 2.59
C GLN A 5 4.94 4.89 1.72
N GLY A 6 5.21 4.72 0.43
CA GLY A 6 4.28 4.14 -0.52
C GLY A 6 5.05 3.28 -1.51
N VAL A 7 4.54 2.10 -1.79
CA VAL A 7 5.00 1.29 -2.91
C VAL A 7 4.08 1.57 -4.09
N ASN A 8 4.66 2.07 -5.17
CA ASN A 8 3.95 2.16 -6.44
C ASN A 8 3.86 0.75 -7.03
N VAL A 9 2.63 0.29 -7.28
CA VAL A 9 2.42 -0.88 -8.12
C VAL A 9 2.47 -0.34 -9.54
N HIS A 10 3.60 -0.50 -10.21
CA HIS A 10 3.80 0.01 -11.56
C HIS A 10 3.01 -0.85 -12.54
N LEU A 11 1.80 -0.39 -12.89
CA LEU A 11 0.96 -1.01 -13.92
C LEU A 11 1.16 -0.44 -15.33
N GLY A 12 2.17 0.44 -15.51
CA GLY A 12 2.54 1.01 -16.81
C GLY A 12 1.44 1.81 -17.53
N GLU A 13 1.69 2.12 -18.80
CA GLU A 13 0.74 2.79 -19.71
C GLU A 13 -0.42 1.87 -20.14
N GLU A 14 -0.25 0.56 -20.02
CA GLU A 14 -1.27 -0.43 -20.37
C GLU A 14 -2.53 -0.30 -19.51
N PHE A 15 -2.38 -0.16 -18.20
CA PHE A 15 -3.51 0.09 -17.32
C PHE A 15 -4.28 1.36 -17.68
N LYS A 16 -3.57 2.40 -18.13
CA LYS A 16 -4.20 3.65 -18.56
C LYS A 16 -5.01 3.47 -19.84
N ARG A 17 -4.47 2.71 -20.81
CA ARG A 17 -5.18 2.38 -22.05
C ARG A 17 -6.44 1.57 -21.76
N VAL A 18 -6.33 0.47 -21.01
CA VAL A 18 -7.47 -0.40 -20.67
C VAL A 18 -8.55 0.37 -19.90
N ALA A 19 -8.18 1.17 -18.89
CA ALA A 19 -9.14 1.94 -18.11
C ALA A 19 -9.91 2.97 -18.95
N ASN A 20 -9.25 3.59 -19.93
CA ASN A 20 -9.90 4.54 -20.85
C ASN A 20 -10.82 3.82 -21.84
N SER A 21 -10.36 2.73 -22.47
CA SER A 21 -11.16 1.96 -23.43
C SER A 21 -12.41 1.36 -22.79
N LEU A 22 -12.32 0.86 -21.54
CA LEU A 22 -13.51 0.38 -20.82
C LEU A 22 -14.59 1.45 -20.67
N ARG A 23 -14.18 2.71 -20.50
CA ARG A 23 -15.12 3.82 -20.30
C ARG A 23 -15.89 4.17 -21.58
N GLU A 24 -15.27 3.97 -22.73
CA GLU A 24 -15.90 4.16 -24.05
C GLU A 24 -16.97 3.09 -24.29
N VAL A 25 -16.73 1.87 -23.81
CA VAL A 25 -17.69 0.76 -23.88
C VAL A 25 -18.85 0.97 -22.89
N ASP A 26 -18.56 1.16 -21.60
CA ASP A 26 -19.59 1.33 -20.57
C ASP A 26 -19.04 2.12 -19.37
N ARG A 27 -19.84 3.07 -18.86
CA ARG A 27 -19.48 3.94 -17.73
C ARG A 27 -19.29 3.19 -16.40
N ALA A 28 -19.86 1.99 -16.23
CA ALA A 28 -19.77 1.17 -15.03
C ALA A 28 -18.50 0.30 -14.99
N LEU A 29 -17.94 -0.07 -16.15
CA LEU A 29 -16.79 -0.97 -16.26
C LEU A 29 -15.51 -0.46 -15.58
N PRO A 30 -15.14 0.83 -15.65
CA PRO A 30 -14.00 1.36 -14.89
C PRO A 30 -14.15 1.19 -13.37
N GLY A 31 -15.40 1.20 -12.87
CA GLY A 31 -15.70 0.96 -11.46
C GLY A 31 -15.52 -0.50 -11.07
N LYS A 32 -15.88 -1.44 -11.96
CA LYS A 32 -15.62 -2.87 -11.81
C LYS A 32 -14.12 -3.16 -11.83
N LEU A 33 -13.39 -2.65 -12.84
CA LEU A 33 -11.93 -2.79 -12.93
C LEU A 33 -11.25 -2.33 -11.65
N ARG A 34 -11.63 -1.17 -11.09
CA ARG A 34 -11.07 -0.68 -9.82
C ARG A 34 -11.25 -1.69 -8.68
N LYS A 35 -12.44 -2.29 -8.55
CA LYS A 35 -12.73 -3.26 -7.49
C LYS A 35 -11.93 -4.55 -7.67
N ASP A 36 -11.76 -5.00 -8.91
CA ASP A 36 -11.01 -6.21 -9.24
C ASP A 36 -9.51 -6.02 -8.95
N LEU A 37 -8.95 -4.85 -9.30
CA LEU A 37 -7.58 -4.48 -8.95
C LEU A 37 -7.37 -4.36 -7.42
N GLU A 38 -8.33 -3.76 -6.71
CA GLU A 38 -8.29 -3.72 -5.24
C GLU A 38 -8.30 -5.12 -4.65
N LYS A 39 -9.08 -6.05 -5.23
CA LYS A 39 -9.14 -7.44 -4.77
C LYS A 39 -7.80 -8.15 -4.97
N ALA A 40 -7.14 -7.93 -6.09
CA ALA A 40 -5.82 -8.53 -6.40
C ALA A 40 -4.72 -8.13 -5.40
N VAL A 41 -4.78 -6.91 -4.85
CA VAL A 41 -3.75 -6.38 -3.93
C VAL A 41 -4.09 -6.56 -2.44
N ARG A 42 -5.32 -7.02 -2.12
CA ARG A 42 -5.76 -7.23 -0.74
C ARG A 42 -4.86 -8.16 0.09
N PRO A 43 -4.34 -9.29 -0.45
CA PRO A 43 -3.46 -10.20 0.31
C PRO A 43 -2.22 -9.47 0.82
N ALA A 44 -1.49 -8.77 -0.05
CA ALA A 44 -0.31 -7.98 0.32
C ALA A 44 -0.60 -6.94 1.42
N VAL A 45 -1.75 -6.27 1.35
CA VAL A 45 -2.19 -5.30 2.37
C VAL A 45 -2.52 -5.98 3.70
N ALA A 46 -3.15 -7.16 3.67
CA ALA A 46 -3.45 -7.93 4.87
C ALA A 46 -2.16 -8.38 5.57
N ASP A 47 -1.19 -8.86 4.80
CA ASP A 47 0.09 -9.32 5.32
C ASP A 47 0.92 -8.18 5.88
N ALA A 48 1.00 -7.03 5.20
CA ALA A 48 1.67 -5.86 5.77
C ALA A 48 1.04 -5.42 7.10
N LYS A 49 -0.29 -5.50 7.22
CA LYS A 49 -1.00 -5.22 8.49
C LYS A 49 -0.71 -6.26 9.56
N ALA A 50 -0.49 -7.52 9.20
CA ALA A 50 -0.12 -8.57 10.15
C ALA A 50 1.32 -8.37 10.63
N HIS A 51 2.26 -8.16 9.71
CA HIS A 51 3.68 -7.94 10.01
C HIS A 51 3.87 -6.74 10.91
N VAL A 52 3.25 -5.60 10.60
CA VAL A 52 3.41 -4.40 11.43
C VAL A 52 2.87 -4.59 12.84
N ARG A 53 1.90 -5.49 13.08
CA ARG A 53 1.41 -5.81 14.43
C ARG A 53 2.38 -6.72 15.17
N ALA A 54 3.03 -7.61 14.44
CA ALA A 54 3.99 -8.59 14.94
C ALA A 54 5.40 -8.02 15.20
N VAL A 55 5.72 -6.81 14.69
CA VAL A 55 7.04 -6.19 14.93
C VAL A 55 7.38 -6.20 16.42
N PRO A 56 8.50 -6.83 16.81
CA PRO A 56 8.92 -6.91 18.20
C PRO A 56 9.31 -5.54 18.72
N VAL A 57 9.05 -5.30 20.01
CA VAL A 57 9.42 -4.07 20.72
C VAL A 57 10.15 -4.44 21.99
N GLN A 58 11.23 -3.72 22.28
CA GLN A 58 11.89 -3.78 23.58
C GLN A 58 11.14 -2.88 24.58
N GLY A 59 10.98 -3.34 25.83
CA GLY A 59 10.28 -2.60 26.90
C GLY A 59 8.83 -3.02 27.13
N GLN A 60 8.07 -2.22 27.89
CA GLN A 60 6.66 -2.51 28.17
C GLN A 60 5.85 -2.65 26.87
N LYS A 61 4.97 -3.66 26.82
CA LYS A 61 4.19 -4.04 25.64
C LYS A 61 3.16 -2.96 25.27
N HIS A 62 3.56 -1.92 24.57
CA HIS A 62 2.64 -0.95 23.97
C HIS A 62 2.36 -1.31 22.51
N THR A 63 1.09 -1.58 22.18
CA THR A 63 0.63 -1.91 20.81
C THR A 63 0.04 -0.71 20.05
N GLY A 64 -0.07 0.45 20.69
CA GLY A 64 -0.78 1.62 20.15
C GLY A 64 -0.25 2.10 18.80
N LEU A 65 1.08 2.27 18.69
CA LEU A 65 1.73 2.70 17.44
C LEU A 65 1.51 1.70 16.30
N ARG A 66 1.78 0.40 16.52
CA ARG A 66 1.60 -0.66 15.52
C ARG A 66 0.15 -0.74 15.04
N ARG A 67 -0.82 -0.61 15.94
CA ARG A 67 -2.25 -0.55 15.58
C ARG A 67 -2.60 0.68 14.74
N ARG A 68 -2.02 1.85 15.03
CA ARG A 68 -2.21 3.06 14.21
C ARG A 68 -1.62 2.89 12.82
N ILE A 69 -0.39 2.40 12.72
CA ILE A 69 0.27 2.16 11.43
C ILE A 69 -0.51 1.11 10.62
N ALA A 70 -0.95 0.00 11.24
CA ALA A 70 -1.80 -0.99 10.56
C ALA A 70 -3.11 -0.41 10.00
N ARG A 71 -3.76 0.51 10.73
CA ARG A 71 -4.95 1.23 10.22
C ARG A 71 -4.61 2.18 9.08
N GLY A 72 -3.37 2.65 9.05
CA GLY A 72 -2.79 3.52 8.03
C GLY A 72 -2.48 2.86 6.70
N VAL A 73 -2.39 1.53 6.64
CA VAL A 73 -2.12 0.76 5.41
C VAL A 73 -3.38 0.70 4.55
N LYS A 74 -3.31 1.29 3.36
CA LYS A 74 -4.46 1.48 2.46
C LYS A 74 -4.09 1.23 1.00
N ILE A 75 -5.08 0.77 0.22
CA ILE A 75 -5.00 0.70 -1.24
C ILE A 75 -5.53 2.03 -1.80
N GLN A 76 -4.78 2.64 -2.70
CA GLN A 76 -5.21 3.77 -3.50
C GLN A 76 -5.36 3.30 -4.95
N ALA A 77 -6.60 3.10 -5.38
CA ALA A 77 -6.93 2.75 -6.76
C ALA A 77 -7.74 3.86 -7.42
N ARG A 78 -7.31 4.30 -8.60
CA ARG A 78 -8.03 5.24 -9.47
C ARG A 78 -8.01 4.68 -10.89
N THR A 79 -9.15 4.72 -11.56
CA THR A 79 -9.34 4.29 -12.96
C THR A 79 -9.86 5.43 -13.85
N SER A 80 -9.78 6.68 -13.36
CA SER A 80 -10.22 7.88 -14.09
C SER A 80 -9.07 8.51 -14.89
N ARG A 81 -9.11 9.82 -15.20
CA ARG A 81 -8.13 10.55 -16.06
C ARG A 81 -6.64 10.27 -15.79
N SER A 82 -6.29 9.85 -14.57
CA SER A 82 -4.92 9.41 -14.23
C SER A 82 -5.00 8.11 -13.44
N PRO A 83 -5.06 6.95 -14.12
CA PRO A 83 -5.15 5.66 -13.49
C PRO A 83 -3.92 5.39 -12.62
N VAL A 84 -4.15 4.99 -11.37
CA VAL A 84 -3.10 4.71 -10.39
C VAL A 84 -3.53 3.55 -9.51
N LEU A 85 -2.62 2.61 -9.24
CA LEU A 85 -2.75 1.63 -8.16
C LEU A 85 -1.53 1.71 -7.25
N ARG A 86 -1.76 1.96 -5.95
CA ARG A 86 -0.69 2.08 -4.94
C ARG A 86 -1.11 1.43 -3.64
N VAL A 87 -0.14 0.88 -2.92
CA VAL A 87 -0.28 0.57 -1.50
C VAL A 87 0.49 1.61 -0.71
N LEU A 88 -0.20 2.25 0.23
CA LEU A 88 0.33 3.35 1.01
C LEU A 88 0.30 3.03 2.50
N SER A 89 1.30 3.50 3.23
CA SER A 89 1.25 3.61 4.68
C SER A 89 1.12 5.07 5.08
N THR A 90 0.03 5.40 5.77
CA THR A 90 -0.33 6.78 6.13
C THR A 90 -0.61 6.94 7.62
N MET A 91 -0.25 8.07 8.19
CA MET A 91 -0.62 8.46 9.56
C MET A 91 -1.55 9.68 9.50
N THR A 92 -2.49 9.77 10.44
CA THR A 92 -3.41 10.91 10.54
C THR A 92 -2.68 12.17 11.01
N ASP A 93 -1.79 12.04 11.98
CA ASP A 93 -0.99 13.14 12.50
C ASP A 93 0.17 13.44 11.53
N PRO A 94 0.29 14.69 11.02
CA PRO A 94 1.42 15.12 10.19
C PRO A 94 2.79 14.88 10.81
N GLN A 95 2.92 15.02 12.14
CA GLN A 95 4.18 14.84 12.86
C GLN A 95 4.60 13.36 12.88
N GLU A 96 3.65 12.45 12.71
CA GLU A 96 3.87 11.01 12.76
C GLU A 96 4.07 10.37 11.37
N GLN A 97 3.97 11.14 10.28
CA GLN A 97 4.01 10.60 8.92
C GLN A 97 5.30 9.85 8.57
N GLY A 98 6.41 10.17 9.24
CA GLY A 98 7.69 9.47 9.09
C GLY A 98 7.79 8.15 9.86
N LEU A 99 6.98 7.97 10.90
CA LEU A 99 7.08 6.81 11.80
C LEU A 99 6.95 5.46 11.10
N PRO A 100 6.03 5.25 10.14
CA PRO A 100 5.97 3.99 9.41
C PRO A 100 7.30 3.64 8.75
N GLY A 101 8.00 4.64 8.20
CA GLY A 101 9.27 4.43 7.51
C GLY A 101 10.46 4.19 8.43
N TYR A 102 10.48 4.83 9.60
CA TYR A 102 11.45 4.48 10.62
C TYR A 102 11.19 3.10 11.24
N LEU A 103 9.91 2.69 11.32
CA LEU A 103 9.55 1.38 11.83
C LEU A 103 9.93 0.25 10.85
N ASP A 104 9.84 0.52 9.55
CA ASP A 104 10.14 -0.42 8.47
C ASP A 104 11.64 -0.64 8.23
N ASP A 105 12.48 0.28 8.69
CA ASP A 105 13.93 0.22 8.50
C ASP A 105 14.63 -0.19 9.82
N PRO A 106 14.97 -1.48 10.00
CA PRO A 106 15.56 -1.96 11.25
C PRO A 106 16.94 -1.35 11.52
N ALA A 107 17.66 -0.89 10.49
CA ALA A 107 18.99 -0.30 10.63
C ALA A 107 18.94 1.17 11.08
N LYS A 108 17.94 1.94 10.64
CA LYS A 108 17.86 3.37 10.96
C LYS A 108 17.34 3.66 12.37
N GLY A 109 16.31 2.94 12.80
CA GLY A 109 15.57 3.31 14.01
C GLY A 109 15.08 4.77 14.00
N TRP A 110 14.66 5.28 15.15
CA TRP A 110 14.40 6.71 15.35
C TRP A 110 14.65 7.15 16.79
N ARG A 111 14.95 8.44 16.98
CA ARG A 111 15.08 9.06 18.30
C ARG A 111 13.82 9.84 18.64
N HIS A 112 13.36 9.72 19.88
CA HIS A 112 12.23 10.50 20.38
C HIS A 112 12.41 10.87 21.86
N PRO A 113 11.79 11.97 22.32
CA PRO A 113 11.74 12.30 23.74
C PRO A 113 10.90 11.27 24.50
N VAL A 114 11.30 10.94 25.73
CA VAL A 114 10.54 10.07 26.63
C VAL A 114 9.32 10.84 27.12
N PHE A 115 8.12 10.45 26.68
CA PHE A 115 6.85 11.11 27.03
C PHE A 115 6.87 12.65 26.84
N GLY A 116 7.57 13.15 25.83
CA GLY A 116 7.67 14.58 25.54
C GLY A 116 8.76 15.34 26.34
N ASN A 117 9.49 14.67 27.23
CA ASN A 117 10.64 15.25 27.91
C ASN A 117 11.81 15.47 26.91
N ARG A 118 12.09 16.73 26.60
CA ARG A 118 13.13 17.12 25.63
C ARG A 118 14.56 16.99 26.17
N ASP A 119 14.73 16.75 27.46
CA ASP A 119 16.02 16.51 28.10
C ASP A 119 16.36 15.01 28.14
N LYS A 120 15.37 14.14 27.93
CA LYS A 120 15.54 12.68 27.91
C LYS A 120 15.10 12.08 26.59
N TRP A 121 16.09 11.71 25.77
CA TRP A 121 15.88 11.10 24.46
C TRP A 121 16.23 9.63 24.48
N VAL A 122 15.44 8.83 23.80
CA VAL A 122 15.70 7.40 23.59
C VAL A 122 15.77 7.09 22.10
N SER A 123 16.64 6.15 21.74
CA SER A 123 16.70 5.56 20.41
C SER A 123 15.88 4.28 20.39
N GLN A 124 14.93 4.20 19.47
CA GLN A 124 14.12 3.00 19.24
C GLN A 124 14.53 2.36 17.92
N HIS A 125 14.94 1.11 17.99
CA HIS A 125 15.19 0.26 16.81
C HIS A 125 14.08 -0.79 16.72
N THR A 126 13.76 -1.20 15.49
CA THR A 126 12.79 -2.25 15.23
C THR A 126 13.52 -3.50 14.75
N GLY A 127 12.97 -4.66 15.11
CA GLY A 127 13.61 -5.93 14.81
C GLY A 127 13.30 -6.53 13.44
N ALA A 128 12.35 -5.96 12.68
CA ALA A 128 11.96 -6.54 11.39
C ALA A 128 11.33 -5.51 10.44
N PRO A 129 11.62 -5.62 9.13
CA PRO A 129 10.86 -4.93 8.09
C PRO A 129 9.42 -5.45 8.08
N TRP A 130 8.48 -4.59 7.69
CA TRP A 130 7.05 -4.94 7.76
C TRP A 130 6.26 -4.52 6.52
N PHE A 131 6.79 -3.60 5.72
CA PHE A 131 6.11 -3.02 4.58
C PHE A 131 6.85 -3.29 3.27
N ARG A 132 8.08 -2.78 3.11
CA ARG A 132 8.77 -2.83 1.81
C ARG A 132 9.06 -4.25 1.37
N ASP A 133 9.60 -5.05 2.28
CA ASP A 133 9.99 -6.43 1.98
C ASP A 133 8.75 -7.30 1.76
N VAL A 134 7.73 -7.13 2.61
CA VAL A 134 6.43 -7.80 2.42
C VAL A 134 5.81 -7.47 1.05
N MET A 135 5.88 -6.20 0.62
CA MET A 135 5.39 -5.81 -0.71
C MET A 135 6.27 -6.36 -1.85
N ALA A 136 7.55 -6.57 -1.61
CA ALA A 136 8.46 -7.19 -2.58
C ALA A 136 8.18 -8.69 -2.72
N ASP A 137 7.93 -9.39 -1.61
CA ASP A 137 7.59 -10.82 -1.60
C ASP A 137 6.27 -11.09 -2.33
N HIS A 138 5.29 -10.20 -2.14
CA HIS A 138 3.99 -10.28 -2.83
C HIS A 138 4.03 -9.82 -4.29
N ARG A 139 5.14 -9.22 -4.76
CA ARG A 139 5.21 -8.61 -6.09
C ARG A 139 4.84 -9.58 -7.23
N PRO A 140 5.41 -10.81 -7.31
CA PRO A 140 5.12 -11.70 -8.42
C PRO A 140 3.64 -12.10 -8.47
N GLU A 141 3.05 -12.39 -7.32
CA GLU A 141 1.62 -12.75 -7.22
C GLU A 141 0.72 -11.56 -7.58
N MET A 142 1.04 -10.36 -7.09
CA MET A 142 0.31 -9.15 -7.45
C MET A 142 0.37 -8.89 -8.96
N GLU A 143 1.56 -8.95 -9.57
CA GLU A 143 1.73 -8.73 -11.00
C GLU A 143 0.92 -9.74 -11.83
N HIS A 144 0.97 -11.03 -11.47
CA HIS A 144 0.16 -12.07 -12.11
C HIS A 144 -1.34 -11.79 -12.00
N ASN A 145 -1.84 -11.50 -10.79
CA ASN A 145 -3.25 -11.24 -10.55
C ASN A 145 -3.74 -9.97 -11.26
N LEU A 146 -2.90 -8.94 -11.33
CA LEU A 146 -3.21 -7.70 -12.01
C LEU A 146 -3.26 -7.88 -13.53
N GLN A 147 -2.32 -8.65 -14.11
CA GLN A 147 -2.36 -9.00 -15.53
C GLN A 147 -3.67 -9.70 -15.88
N ARG A 148 -4.06 -10.70 -15.08
CA ARG A 148 -5.32 -11.44 -15.29
C ARG A 148 -6.56 -10.54 -15.29
N VAL A 149 -6.57 -9.53 -14.42
CA VAL A 149 -7.66 -8.53 -14.36
C VAL A 149 -7.66 -7.62 -15.60
N LEU A 150 -6.49 -7.29 -16.15
CA LEU A 150 -6.38 -6.51 -17.39
C LEU A 150 -6.81 -7.35 -18.60
N ASP A 151 -6.46 -8.63 -18.63
CA ASP A 151 -6.86 -9.57 -19.70
C ASP A 151 -8.39 -9.73 -19.73
N ASP A 152 -9.02 -9.99 -18.57
CA ASP A 152 -10.48 -10.09 -18.44
C ASP A 152 -11.18 -8.78 -18.92
N ALA A 153 -10.56 -7.63 -18.66
CA ALA A 153 -11.06 -6.33 -19.10
C ALA A 153 -10.91 -6.13 -20.62
N ALA A 154 -9.78 -6.56 -21.20
CA ALA A 154 -9.53 -6.51 -22.64
C ALA A 154 -10.53 -7.40 -23.40
N GLU A 155 -10.83 -8.59 -22.90
CA GLU A 155 -11.84 -9.48 -23.47
C GLU A 155 -13.24 -8.84 -23.47
N THR A 156 -13.59 -8.14 -22.38
CA THR A 156 -14.86 -7.39 -22.28
C THR A 156 -14.96 -6.33 -23.36
N ILE A 157 -13.87 -5.58 -23.60
CA ILE A 157 -13.81 -4.57 -24.67
C ILE A 157 -13.95 -5.23 -26.04
N ALA A 158 -13.22 -6.32 -26.29
CA ALA A 158 -13.23 -7.02 -27.56
C ALA A 158 -14.61 -7.64 -27.87
N ALA A 159 -15.32 -8.13 -26.86
CA ALA A 159 -16.68 -8.64 -27.01
C ALA A 159 -17.68 -7.53 -27.37
N ALA A 160 -17.56 -6.36 -26.75
CA ALA A 160 -18.42 -5.21 -27.05
C ALA A 160 -18.23 -4.64 -28.46
N GLY A 161 -17.01 -4.72 -29.01
CA GLY A 161 -16.72 -4.25 -30.38
C GLY A 161 -17.15 -5.21 -31.50
N ARG A 162 -17.57 -6.44 -31.18
CA ARG A 162 -18.04 -7.45 -32.15
C ARG A 162 -19.57 -7.47 -32.35
N GLY A 163 -20.31 -6.72 -31.54
CA GLY A 163 -21.78 -6.56 -31.65
C GLY A 163 -22.13 -5.22 -32.25
#